data_AF-A0A7C9N018-F1
#
_entry.id   AF-A0A7C9N018-F1
#
_cell.length_a   1.000
_cell.length_b   1.000
_cell.length_c   1.000
_cell.angle_alpha   90.00
_cell.angle_beta   90.00
_cell.angle_gamma   90.00
#
_symmetry.space_group_name_H-M   'P 1'
#
loop_
_entity.id
_entity.type
_entity.pdbx_description
1 polymer ?
#
loop_
_entity_poly.entity_id
_entity_poly.type
_entity_poly.pdbx_seq_one_letter_code
_entity_poly.pdbx_strand_id
1 'polypeptide(L)'
;MTAIDSGRQIDEARRLYDAGNLDAAAAIFATLAADAAAPDQASAAVGLSVTAERMAQTLLEENAPAEAADLLLQALSVPGVADAARLRVLLGIAHLEMACAEFEVAVEAGPDADTAALAIELLARTLPLRGRDADAETVWRYGLDHQDADLAAQVQMRQDRP
;
A
#
# COMPACT_ATOMS: atom_id res chain seq x y z
N MET A 1 -21.97 8.69 25.27
CA MET A 1 -22.61 9.05 23.98
C MET A 1 -24.07 8.62 24.03
N THR A 2 -25.03 9.43 23.61
CA THR A 2 -26.43 8.97 23.41
C THR A 2 -26.66 8.59 21.94
N ALA A 3 -27.62 7.72 21.63
CA ALA A 3 -27.91 7.30 20.25
C ALA A 3 -28.19 8.44 19.25
N ILE A 4 -28.77 9.56 19.74
CA ILE A 4 -29.03 10.75 18.91
C ILE A 4 -27.72 11.49 18.55
N ASP A 5 -26.70 11.37 19.39
CA ASP A 5 -25.41 12.04 19.23
C ASP A 5 -24.52 11.28 18.22
N SER A 6 -24.48 9.95 18.30
CA SER A 6 -23.74 9.11 17.34
C SER A 6 -24.31 9.22 15.93
N GLY A 7 -25.64 9.25 15.76
CA GLY A 7 -26.25 9.42 14.44
C GLY A 7 -25.90 10.76 13.79
N ARG A 8 -25.88 11.85 14.56
CA ARG A 8 -25.47 13.17 14.06
C ARG A 8 -24.00 13.20 13.64
N GLN A 9 -23.13 12.52 14.38
CA GLN A 9 -21.71 12.41 14.06
C GLN A 9 -21.47 11.59 12.78
N ILE A 10 -22.23 10.51 12.55
CA ILE A 10 -22.19 9.76 11.28
C ILE A 10 -22.57 10.64 10.09
N ASP A 11 -23.66 11.40 10.22
CA ASP A 11 -24.10 12.29 9.14
C ASP A 11 -23.07 13.38 8.85
N GLU A 12 -22.40 13.89 9.87
CA GLU A 12 -21.30 14.84 9.70
C GLU A 12 -20.09 14.22 9.02
N ALA A 13 -19.68 13.02 9.43
CA ALA A 13 -18.57 12.31 8.80
C ALA A 13 -18.83 12.03 7.31
N ARG A 14 -20.07 11.69 6.95
CA ARG A 14 -20.49 11.53 5.55
C ARG A 14 -20.39 12.83 4.76
N ARG A 15 -20.85 13.96 5.32
CA ARG A 15 -20.69 15.27 4.65
C ARG A 15 -19.23 15.63 4.43
N LEU A 16 -18.37 15.36 5.41
CA LEU A 16 -16.94 15.59 5.30
C LEU A 16 -16.32 14.73 4.20
N TYR A 17 -16.71 13.44 4.13
CA TYR A 17 -16.28 12.54 3.06
C TYR A 17 -16.71 13.03 1.67
N ASP A 18 -17.98 13.43 1.52
CA ASP A 18 -18.52 13.94 0.26
C ASP A 18 -17.85 15.27 -0.16
N ALA A 19 -17.44 16.09 0.81
CA ALA A 19 -16.67 17.31 0.59
C ALA A 19 -15.17 17.07 0.33
N GLY A 20 -14.70 15.81 0.38
CA GLY A 20 -13.29 15.45 0.20
C GLY A 20 -12.40 15.72 1.43
N ASN A 21 -12.99 16.09 2.57
CA ASN A 21 -12.26 16.24 3.84
C ASN A 21 -12.12 14.86 4.51
N LEU A 22 -11.31 14.00 3.89
CA LEU A 22 -11.22 12.58 4.23
C LEU A 22 -10.58 12.35 5.60
N ASP A 23 -9.56 13.13 5.99
CA ASP A 23 -8.94 13.02 7.32
C ASP A 23 -9.95 13.26 8.44
N ALA A 24 -10.74 14.34 8.32
CA ALA A 24 -11.75 14.67 9.32
C ALA A 24 -12.88 13.61 9.36
N ALA A 25 -13.30 13.11 8.20
CA ALA A 25 -14.26 12.02 8.12
C ALA A 25 -13.74 10.74 8.80
N ALA A 26 -12.50 10.34 8.48
CA ALA A 26 -11.86 9.15 9.03
C ALA A 26 -11.73 9.23 10.56
N ALA A 27 -11.37 10.39 11.11
CA ALA A 27 -11.25 10.58 12.55
C ALA A 27 -12.59 10.35 13.29
N ILE A 28 -13.70 10.86 12.75
CA ILE A 28 -15.03 10.66 13.33
C ILE A 28 -15.44 9.19 13.21
N PHE A 29 -15.28 8.58 12.03
CA PHE A 29 -15.61 7.17 11.82
C PHE A 29 -14.79 6.25 12.72
N ALA A 30 -13.48 6.47 12.86
CA ALA A 30 -12.61 5.66 13.72
C ALA A 30 -13.03 5.73 15.19
N THR A 31 -13.36 6.92 15.68
CA THR A 31 -13.83 7.12 17.07
C THR A 31 -15.11 6.33 17.34
N LEU A 32 -16.08 6.42 16.45
CA LEU A 32 -17.36 5.72 16.58
C LEU A 32 -17.24 4.21 16.36
N ALA A 33 -16.39 3.78 15.44
CA ALA A 33 -16.17 2.37 15.13
C ALA A 33 -15.44 1.63 16.27
N ALA A 34 -14.57 2.32 17.02
CA ALA A 34 -13.86 1.77 18.16
C ALA A 34 -14.75 1.56 19.40
N ASP A 35 -15.86 2.29 19.52
CA ASP A 35 -16.83 2.13 20.60
C ASP A 35 -17.84 1.02 20.27
N ALA A 36 -17.56 -0.20 20.73
CA ALA A 36 -18.44 -1.35 20.56
C ALA A 36 -19.85 -1.16 21.15
N ALA A 37 -20.05 -0.20 22.06
CA ALA A 37 -21.36 0.12 22.63
C ALA A 37 -22.11 1.20 21.84
N ALA A 38 -21.48 1.83 20.84
CA ALA A 38 -22.12 2.85 20.02
C ALA A 38 -23.20 2.22 19.11
N PRO A 39 -24.43 2.75 19.10
CA PRO A 39 -25.51 2.22 18.25
C PRO A 39 -25.17 2.20 16.76
N ASP A 40 -24.36 3.16 16.32
CA ASP A 40 -23.96 3.33 14.92
C ASP A 40 -22.57 2.73 14.61
N GLN A 41 -22.00 1.94 15.51
CA GLN A 41 -20.64 1.38 15.39
C GLN A 41 -20.41 0.67 14.05
N ALA A 42 -21.34 -0.18 13.62
CA ALA A 42 -21.20 -0.92 12.36
C ALA A 42 -21.21 0.01 11.14
N SER A 43 -22.05 1.05 11.15
CA SER A 43 -22.06 2.06 10.09
C SER A 43 -20.77 2.87 10.08
N ALA A 44 -20.23 3.18 11.26
CA ALA A 44 -18.93 3.85 11.39
C ALA A 44 -17.79 2.99 10.87
N ALA A 45 -17.79 1.69 11.15
CA ALA A 45 -16.76 0.75 10.68
C ALA A 45 -16.74 0.64 9.14
N VAL A 46 -17.92 0.69 8.50
CA VAL A 46 -18.02 0.79 7.02
C VAL A 46 -17.50 2.13 6.52
N GLY A 47 -17.91 3.24 7.15
CA GLY A 47 -17.44 4.58 6.79
C GLY A 47 -15.92 4.73 6.90
N LEU A 48 -15.32 4.18 7.95
CA LEU A 48 -13.87 4.15 8.14
C LEU A 48 -13.18 3.38 7.01
N SER A 49 -13.68 2.18 6.68
CA SER A 49 -13.07 1.34 5.64
C SER A 49 -13.08 2.01 4.27
N VAL A 50 -14.23 2.57 3.86
CA VAL A 50 -14.36 3.28 2.58
C VAL A 50 -13.47 4.53 2.53
N THR A 51 -13.40 5.27 3.63
CA THR A 51 -12.56 6.48 3.71
C THR A 51 -11.08 6.10 3.63
N ALA A 52 -10.65 5.09 4.39
CA ALA A 52 -9.28 4.62 4.40
C ALA A 52 -8.83 4.04 3.05
N GLU A 53 -9.71 3.27 2.39
CA GLU A 53 -9.46 2.76 1.03
C GLU A 53 -9.18 3.91 0.06
N ARG A 54 -10.04 4.94 0.04
CA ARG A 54 -9.89 6.07 -0.86
C ARG A 54 -8.61 6.85 -0.60
N MET A 55 -8.31 7.15 0.67
CA MET A 55 -7.09 7.86 1.04
C MET A 55 -5.84 7.07 0.65
N ALA A 56 -5.82 5.76 0.92
CA ALA A 56 -4.69 4.91 0.56
C ALA A 56 -4.48 4.82 -0.95
N GLN A 57 -5.56 4.74 -1.74
CA GLN A 57 -5.46 4.76 -3.21
C GLN A 57 -4.84 6.06 -3.72
N THR A 58 -5.31 7.21 -3.20
CA THR A 58 -4.72 8.52 -3.55
C THR A 58 -3.24 8.60 -3.18
N LEU A 59 -2.87 8.19 -1.96
CA LEU A 59 -1.46 8.19 -1.54
C LEU A 59 -0.60 7.28 -2.45
N LEU A 60 -1.11 6.13 -2.87
CA LEU A 60 -0.42 5.25 -3.81
C LEU A 60 -0.27 5.87 -5.20
N GLU A 61 -1.30 6.55 -5.71
CA GLU A 61 -1.25 7.30 -6.97
C GLU A 61 -0.23 8.45 -6.91
N GLU A 62 -0.06 9.06 -5.73
CA GLU A 62 0.90 10.13 -5.45
C GLU A 62 2.31 9.61 -5.12
N ASN A 63 2.55 8.30 -5.22
CA ASN A 63 3.81 7.63 -4.86
C ASN A 63 4.23 7.83 -3.39
N ALA A 64 3.27 7.85 -2.48
CA ALA A 64 3.45 7.90 -1.02
C ALA A 64 3.07 6.57 -0.32
N PRO A 65 3.73 5.43 -0.65
CA PRO A 65 3.31 4.12 -0.15
C PRO A 65 3.53 3.92 1.36
N ALA A 66 4.53 4.58 1.95
CA ALA A 66 4.75 4.51 3.40
C ALA A 66 3.60 5.14 4.19
N GLU A 67 3.14 6.31 3.76
CA GLU A 67 1.98 7.01 4.33
C GLU A 67 0.70 6.19 4.16
N ALA A 68 0.51 5.58 2.98
CA ALA A 68 -0.60 4.67 2.73
C ALA A 68 -0.57 3.46 3.68
N ALA A 69 0.61 2.86 3.91
CA ALA A 69 0.76 1.72 4.80
C ALA A 69 0.42 2.09 6.26
N ASP A 70 0.92 3.23 6.75
CA ASP A 70 0.64 3.70 8.10
C ASP A 70 -0.86 3.97 8.31
N LEU A 71 -1.51 4.63 7.34
CA LEU A 71 -2.95 4.89 7.36
C LEU A 71 -3.77 3.59 7.39
N LEU A 72 -3.41 2.61 6.56
CA LEU A 72 -4.10 1.33 6.50
C LEU A 72 -3.91 0.51 7.77
N LEU A 73 -2.71 0.53 8.37
CA LEU A 73 -2.44 -0.09 9.66
C LEU A 73 -3.27 0.54 10.79
N GLN A 74 -3.41 1.86 10.79
CA GLN A 74 -4.27 2.55 11.75
C GLN A 74 -5.74 2.12 11.59
N ALA A 75 -6.27 2.11 10.36
CA ALA A 75 -7.65 1.66 10.12
C ALA A 75 -7.86 0.19 10.52
N LEU A 76 -6.92 -0.70 10.18
CA LEU A 76 -6.94 -2.12 10.53
C LEU A 76 -6.82 -2.39 12.03
N SER A 77 -6.31 -1.44 12.81
CA SER A 77 -6.22 -1.54 14.27
C SER A 77 -7.58 -1.34 14.95
N VAL A 78 -8.56 -0.74 14.27
CA VAL A 78 -9.92 -0.53 14.81
C VAL A 78 -10.68 -1.86 14.84
N PRO A 79 -11.12 -2.35 16.01
CA PRO A 79 -11.84 -3.61 16.12
C PRO A 79 -13.12 -3.61 15.28
N GLY A 80 -13.27 -4.64 14.44
CA GLY A 80 -14.47 -4.80 13.62
C GLY A 80 -14.57 -3.84 12.43
N VAL A 81 -13.46 -3.19 12.00
CA VAL A 81 -13.44 -2.45 10.74
C VAL A 81 -13.98 -3.31 9.59
N ALA A 82 -14.85 -2.73 8.76
CA ALA A 82 -15.45 -3.44 7.65
C ALA A 82 -14.41 -3.72 6.55
N ASP A 83 -14.64 -4.75 5.73
CA ASP A 83 -13.81 -5.08 4.57
C ASP A 83 -12.30 -5.15 4.83
N ALA A 84 -11.89 -5.60 6.03
CA ALA A 84 -10.48 -5.69 6.43
C ALA A 84 -9.59 -6.46 5.43
N ALA A 85 -10.15 -7.45 4.72
CA ALA A 85 -9.43 -8.17 3.66
C ALA A 85 -9.00 -7.24 2.51
N ARG A 86 -9.86 -6.30 2.11
CA ARG A 86 -9.56 -5.31 1.06
C ARG A 86 -8.48 -4.34 1.52
N LEU A 87 -8.58 -3.82 2.74
CA LEU A 87 -7.57 -2.94 3.32
C LEU A 87 -6.20 -3.64 3.42
N ARG A 88 -6.18 -4.94 3.76
CA ARG A 88 -4.94 -5.74 3.76
C ARG A 88 -4.34 -5.93 2.37
N VAL A 89 -5.15 -6.04 1.32
CA VAL A 89 -4.65 -6.08 -0.06
C VAL A 89 -3.98 -4.75 -0.42
N LEU A 90 -4.60 -3.62 -0.10
CA LEU A 90 -3.99 -2.30 -0.31
C LEU A 90 -2.69 -2.12 0.51
N LEU A 91 -2.64 -2.67 1.72
CA LEU A 91 -1.44 -2.64 2.56
C LEU A 91 -0.31 -3.47 1.92
N GLY A 92 -0.64 -4.66 1.40
CA GLY A 92 0.31 -5.46 0.64
C GLY A 92 0.84 -4.72 -0.59
N ILE A 93 -0.05 -4.07 -1.34
CA ILE A 93 0.28 -3.18 -2.47
C ILE A 93 1.27 -2.08 -2.03
N ALA A 94 0.99 -1.36 -0.94
CA ALA A 94 1.91 -0.36 -0.40
C ALA A 94 3.29 -0.95 -0.05
N HIS A 95 3.34 -2.13 0.57
CA HIS A 95 4.60 -2.82 0.85
C HIS A 95 5.36 -3.24 -0.42
N LEU A 96 4.67 -3.63 -1.49
CA LEU A 96 5.33 -3.92 -2.77
C LEU A 96 6.01 -2.67 -3.35
N GLU A 97 5.38 -1.49 -3.30
CA GLU A 97 6.03 -0.26 -3.78
C GLU A 97 7.27 0.09 -2.94
N MET A 98 7.18 -0.01 -1.62
CA MET A 98 8.34 0.21 -0.76
C MET A 98 9.47 -0.79 -1.03
N ALA A 99 9.13 -2.05 -1.28
CA ALA A 99 10.12 -3.06 -1.65
C ALA A 99 10.79 -2.73 -2.99
N CYS A 100 10.01 -2.32 -4.01
CA CYS A 100 10.57 -1.87 -5.29
C CYS A 100 11.56 -0.71 -5.10
N ALA A 101 11.21 0.31 -4.31
CA ALA A 101 12.08 1.44 -4.06
C ALA A 101 13.42 1.03 -3.39
N GLU A 102 13.37 0.14 -2.40
CA GLU A 102 14.59 -0.38 -1.76
C GLU A 102 15.45 -1.20 -2.73
N PHE A 103 14.82 -2.00 -3.60
CA PHE A 103 15.56 -2.76 -4.62
C PHE A 103 16.18 -1.84 -5.68
N GLU A 104 15.49 -0.78 -6.12
CA GLU A 104 16.04 0.23 -7.02
C GLU A 104 17.29 0.88 -6.42
N VAL A 105 17.23 1.31 -5.15
CA VAL A 105 18.39 1.86 -4.42
C VAL A 105 19.53 0.85 -4.34
N ALA A 106 19.23 -0.42 -4.08
CA ALA A 106 20.24 -1.48 -4.03
C ALA A 106 20.91 -1.71 -5.41
N VAL A 107 20.16 -1.62 -6.51
CA VAL A 107 20.72 -1.71 -7.87
C VAL A 107 21.64 -0.52 -8.15
N GLU A 108 21.23 0.71 -7.79
CA GLU A 108 22.00 1.93 -8.00
C GLU A 108 23.28 1.98 -7.16
N ALA A 109 23.25 1.44 -5.94
CA ALA A 109 24.40 1.38 -5.06
C ALA A 109 25.56 0.53 -5.63
N GLY A 110 25.28 -0.32 -6.63
CA GLY A 110 26.26 -1.20 -7.26
C GLY A 110 27.02 -2.08 -6.26
N PRO A 111 26.32 -2.90 -5.44
CA PRO A 111 26.96 -3.83 -4.51
C PRO A 111 27.70 -4.94 -5.29
N ASP A 112 28.20 -5.95 -4.58
CA ASP A 112 28.76 -7.12 -5.25
C ASP A 112 27.75 -7.76 -6.23
N ALA A 113 28.27 -8.48 -7.22
CA ALA A 113 27.49 -9.02 -8.32
C ALA A 113 26.32 -9.92 -7.88
N ASP A 114 26.44 -10.67 -6.77
CA ASP A 114 25.34 -11.52 -6.29
C ASP A 114 24.21 -10.69 -5.68
N THR A 115 24.55 -9.73 -4.83
CA THR A 115 23.57 -8.81 -4.24
C THR A 115 22.87 -7.99 -5.33
N ALA A 116 23.61 -7.47 -6.31
CA ALA A 116 23.05 -6.72 -7.43
C ALA A 116 22.12 -7.59 -8.29
N ALA A 117 22.52 -8.82 -8.62
CA ALA A 117 21.70 -9.75 -9.39
C ALA A 117 20.40 -10.12 -8.66
N LEU A 118 20.45 -10.30 -7.33
CA LEU A 118 19.26 -10.55 -6.52
C LEU A 118 18.33 -9.34 -6.50
N ALA A 119 18.86 -8.12 -6.35
CA ALA A 119 18.04 -6.90 -6.38
C ALA A 119 17.33 -6.73 -7.73
N ILE A 120 18.03 -6.97 -8.84
CA ILE A 120 17.46 -6.99 -10.20
C ILE A 120 16.35 -8.04 -10.33
N GLU A 121 16.59 -9.27 -9.85
CA GLU A 121 15.59 -10.34 -9.88
C GLU A 121 14.33 -9.96 -9.09
N LEU A 122 14.49 -9.48 -7.86
CA LEU A 122 13.37 -9.14 -6.99
C LEU A 122 12.57 -7.95 -7.54
N LEU A 123 13.24 -6.91 -8.02
CA LEU A 123 12.59 -5.76 -8.63
C LEU A 123 11.82 -6.17 -9.89
N ALA A 124 12.47 -6.88 -10.82
CA ALA A 124 11.86 -7.27 -12.08
C ALA A 124 10.72 -8.31 -11.93
N ARG A 125 10.71 -9.11 -10.86
CA ARG A 125 9.58 -10.01 -10.54
C ARG A 125 8.46 -9.32 -9.77
N THR A 126 8.74 -8.21 -9.08
CA THR A 126 7.73 -7.48 -8.29
C THR A 126 6.96 -6.47 -9.13
N LEU A 127 7.62 -5.78 -10.05
CA LEU A 127 7.02 -4.77 -10.93
C LEU A 127 5.77 -5.26 -11.71
N PRO A 128 5.73 -6.49 -12.28
CA PRO A 128 4.54 -7.01 -12.95
C PRO A 128 3.32 -7.15 -12.05
N LEU A 129 3.52 -7.40 -10.73
CA LEU A 129 2.42 -7.45 -9.76
C LEU A 129 1.72 -6.09 -9.60
N ARG A 130 2.35 -5.01 -10.10
CA ARG A 130 1.85 -3.64 -10.14
C ARG A 130 1.43 -3.19 -11.54
N GLY A 131 1.40 -4.10 -12.51
CA GLY A 131 1.11 -3.77 -13.91
C GLY A 131 2.23 -2.98 -14.59
N ARG A 132 3.46 -3.04 -14.04
CA ARG A 132 4.66 -2.34 -14.56
C ARG A 132 5.54 -3.30 -15.38
N ASP A 133 4.94 -4.05 -16.30
CA ASP A 133 5.63 -5.07 -17.10
C ASP A 133 6.78 -4.50 -17.95
N ALA A 134 6.61 -3.31 -18.53
CA ALA A 134 7.63 -2.65 -19.34
C ALA A 134 8.86 -2.21 -18.51
N ASP A 135 8.64 -1.80 -17.25
CA ASP A 135 9.71 -1.46 -16.33
C ASP A 135 10.48 -2.73 -15.93
N ALA A 136 9.77 -3.83 -15.68
CA ALA A 136 10.39 -5.12 -15.39
C ALA A 136 11.32 -5.60 -16.52
N GLU A 137 10.89 -5.48 -17.78
CA GLU A 137 11.72 -5.80 -18.94
C GLU A 137 12.96 -4.90 -19.02
N THR A 138 12.82 -3.62 -18.67
CA THR A 138 13.94 -2.67 -18.63
C THR A 138 14.96 -3.04 -17.55
N VAL A 139 14.50 -3.45 -16.36
CA VAL A 139 15.37 -3.91 -15.27
C VAL A 139 16.10 -5.20 -15.64
N TRP A 140 15.42 -6.17 -16.26
CA TRP A 140 16.08 -7.38 -16.76
C TRP A 140 17.18 -7.06 -17.77
N ARG A 141 16.86 -6.23 -18.77
CA ARG A 141 17.80 -5.83 -19.82
C ARG A 141 19.00 -5.08 -19.25
N TYR A 142 18.79 -4.21 -18.28
CA TYR A 142 19.88 -3.53 -17.56
C TYR A 142 20.88 -4.53 -16.97
N GLY A 143 20.40 -5.59 -16.32
CA GLY A 143 21.27 -6.61 -15.73
C GLY A 143 21.98 -7.49 -16.77
N LEU A 144 21.28 -7.90 -17.83
CA LEU A 144 21.80 -8.77 -18.89
C LEU A 144 22.87 -8.08 -19.74
N ASP A 145 22.67 -6.79 -20.03
CA ASP A 145 23.59 -5.99 -20.86
C ASP A 145 24.67 -5.29 -20.02
N HIS A 146 24.81 -5.63 -18.73
CA HIS A 146 25.75 -4.98 -17.84
C HIS A 146 27.21 -5.27 -18.24
N GLN A 147 28.08 -4.27 -18.11
CA GLN A 147 29.51 -4.39 -18.45
C GLN A 147 30.29 -5.37 -17.56
N ASP A 148 29.73 -5.71 -16.39
CA ASP A 148 30.27 -6.71 -15.48
C ASP A 148 29.74 -8.08 -15.89
N ALA A 149 30.63 -8.92 -16.41
CA ALA A 149 30.29 -10.24 -16.91
C ALA A 149 29.78 -11.20 -15.81
N ASP A 150 30.24 -11.03 -14.57
CA ASP A 150 29.82 -11.88 -13.45
C ASP A 150 28.39 -11.52 -13.04
N LEU A 151 28.04 -10.23 -13.03
CA LEU A 151 26.67 -9.78 -12.80
C LEU A 151 25.74 -10.27 -13.91
N ALA A 152 26.10 -10.05 -15.18
CA ALA A 152 25.28 -10.47 -16.32
C ALA A 152 25.00 -11.99 -16.32
N ALA A 153 26.02 -12.80 -16.03
CA ALA A 153 25.86 -14.25 -15.91
C ALA A 153 24.89 -14.64 -14.78
N GLN A 154 24.96 -13.97 -13.63
CA GLN A 154 24.05 -14.25 -12.51
C GLN A 154 22.61 -13.82 -12.79
N VAL A 155 22.41 -12.68 -13.46
CA VAL A 155 21.09 -12.23 -13.89
C VAL A 155 20.46 -13.23 -14.86
N GLN A 156 21.23 -13.72 -15.85
CA GLN A 156 20.75 -14.75 -16.78
C GLN A 156 20.29 -16.02 -16.04
N MET A 157 21.12 -16.54 -15.12
CA MET A 157 20.77 -17.73 -14.33
C MET A 157 19.49 -17.55 -13.49
N ARG A 158 19.20 -16.33 -13.04
CA ARG A 158 18.02 -16.01 -12.22
C ARG A 158 16.76 -15.80 -13.09
N GLN A 159 16.91 -15.21 -14.28
CA GLN A 159 15.84 -15.04 -15.24
C GLN A 159 15.29 -16.39 -15.73
N ASP A 160 16.17 -17.37 -15.93
CA ASP A 160 15.81 -18.71 -16.42
C ASP A 160 15.10 -19.58 -15.36
N ARG A 161 14.97 -19.11 -14.12
CA ARG A 161 14.23 -19.82 -13.06
C ARG A 161 12.72 -19.70 -13.30
N PRO A 162 11.96 -20.77 -13.04
CA PRO A 162 10.49 -20.74 -13.16
C PRO A 162 9.82 -19.75 -12.19
#